data_AF-A0A7C1FWF2-F1
#
_entry.id   AF-A0A7C1FWF2-F1
#
_cell.length_a   1.000
_cell.length_b   1.000
_cell.length_c   1.000
_cell.angle_alpha   90.00
_cell.angle_beta   90.00
_cell.angle_gamma   90.00
#
_symmetry.space_group_name_H-M   'P 1'
#
loop_
_entity.id
_entity.type
_entity.pdbx_description
1 polymer ?
#
loop_
_entity_poly.entity_id
_entity_poly.type
_entity_poly.pdbx_seq_one_letter_code
_entity_poly.pdbx_strand_id
1 'polypeptide(L)'
;MKSGHPYKLNKVVNGQPPKYPFTEITQLPEGYTWNDISYVIGGYGWKARFMDKNGYIITDRPGATISDTNYLNQYNFANPVVGKEAGWVKYKSGVKNVPYDCGGCHTTGYKPEGHQDGLEGIKGTWAQPGIQCEACHGPGSLHVKNPYGVAMKVDRSAELCGKCHARGAVEQINAAGGFIEHHEQYEEIFQSKHRALQCVACHDPHQGVIAARQEGKPTVRAECQSCHFQEARYQKSAAMKATVACIDCHMPRIVKSAWGDAAKFTGDIRAHLFAIDPEATSQFTADGKNAISQVALDFACKSCHVEGGKASVRTDEELRDMAIGYHARPTTK
;
A
#
# COMPACT_ATOMS: atom_id res chain seq x y z
N MET A 1 11.62 9.01 12.67
CA MET A 1 10.63 8.81 11.60
C MET A 1 9.51 7.92 12.14
N LYS A 2 8.25 8.31 11.95
CA LYS A 2 7.06 7.59 12.42
C LYS A 2 6.33 6.98 11.21
N SER A 3 6.92 5.97 10.60
CA SER A 3 6.37 5.34 9.40
C SER A 3 6.66 3.84 9.40
N GLY A 4 6.04 3.10 8.46
CA GLY A 4 6.29 1.66 8.29
C GLY A 4 7.53 1.33 7.48
N HIS A 5 8.16 2.33 6.88
CA HIS A 5 9.32 2.19 6.01
C HIS A 5 10.51 1.47 6.69
N PRO A 6 10.92 1.83 7.93
CA PRO A 6 11.98 1.10 8.65
C PRO A 6 11.65 -0.36 8.92
N TYR A 7 10.35 -0.69 8.98
CA TYR A 7 9.85 -1.99 9.37
C TYR A 7 9.49 -2.87 8.17
N LYS A 8 9.86 -2.45 6.95
CA LYS A 8 9.57 -3.23 5.74
C LYS A 8 10.37 -4.53 5.68
N LEU A 9 11.54 -4.56 6.28
CA LEU A 9 12.36 -5.75 6.49
C LEU A 9 12.98 -5.69 7.87
N ASN A 10 12.87 -6.76 8.65
CA ASN A 10 13.30 -6.79 10.05
C ASN A 10 14.12 -8.05 10.29
N LYS A 11 15.36 -7.89 10.76
CA LYS A 11 16.21 -9.03 11.12
C LYS A 11 15.72 -9.66 12.42
N VAL A 12 15.67 -10.99 12.46
CA VAL A 12 15.43 -11.76 13.69
C VAL A 12 16.78 -12.00 14.34
N VAL A 13 16.93 -11.52 15.58
CA VAL A 13 18.19 -11.60 16.33
C VAL A 13 17.95 -12.44 17.57
N ASN A 14 18.81 -13.44 17.81
CA ASN A 14 18.75 -14.34 18.97
C ASN A 14 17.37 -15.00 19.19
N GLY A 15 16.68 -15.35 18.09
CA GLY A 15 15.37 -15.99 18.15
C GLY A 15 14.28 -15.12 18.78
N GLN A 16 14.44 -13.80 18.76
CA GLN A 16 13.44 -12.86 19.31
C GLN A 16 12.61 -12.22 18.20
N PRO A 17 11.28 -12.08 18.41
CA PRO A 17 10.41 -11.37 17.47
C PRO A 17 10.88 -9.92 17.29
N PRO A 18 10.83 -9.38 16.05
CA PRO A 18 11.00 -7.95 15.84
C PRO A 18 9.93 -7.14 16.58
N LYS A 19 10.31 -5.97 17.08
CA LYS A 19 9.39 -5.05 17.76
C LYS A 19 8.84 -4.03 16.77
N TYR A 20 7.53 -3.84 16.77
CA TYR A 20 6.86 -2.82 15.97
C TYR A 20 6.13 -1.83 16.88
N PRO A 21 5.92 -0.58 16.44
CA PRO A 21 5.23 0.44 17.24
C PRO A 21 3.76 0.13 17.60
N PHE A 22 3.02 -0.60 16.77
CA PHE A 22 1.57 -0.77 16.94
C PHE A 22 1.02 -2.15 16.55
N THR A 23 1.89 -3.05 16.09
CA THR A 23 1.53 -4.41 15.71
C THR A 23 2.44 -5.39 16.43
N GLU A 24 1.95 -6.60 16.64
CA GLU A 24 2.74 -7.68 17.20
C GLU A 24 2.54 -8.93 16.37
N ILE A 25 3.63 -9.67 16.16
CA ILE A 25 3.57 -10.97 15.51
C ILE A 25 3.64 -12.01 16.61
N THR A 26 2.47 -12.53 16.99
CA THR A 26 2.32 -13.54 18.05
C THR A 26 2.28 -14.96 17.51
N GLN A 27 2.16 -15.12 16.19
CA GLN A 27 2.07 -16.41 15.52
C GLN A 27 3.08 -16.49 14.37
N LEU A 28 3.63 -17.68 14.17
CA LEU A 28 4.51 -18.02 13.06
C LEU A 28 3.84 -19.04 12.13
N PRO A 29 4.34 -19.21 10.90
CA PRO A 29 3.86 -20.27 10.02
C PRO A 29 3.96 -21.63 10.73
N GLU A 30 2.99 -22.51 10.49
CA GLU A 30 2.90 -23.81 11.16
C GLU A 30 4.23 -24.59 11.07
N GLY A 31 4.75 -25.01 12.22
CA GLY A 31 6.00 -25.77 12.33
C GLY A 31 7.26 -24.92 12.58
N TYR A 32 7.20 -23.60 12.43
CA TYR A 32 8.37 -22.72 12.65
C TYR A 32 8.40 -22.12 14.06
N THR A 33 9.62 -21.93 14.55
CA THR A 33 9.93 -21.11 15.73
C THR A 33 10.76 -19.90 15.32
N TRP A 34 10.92 -18.91 16.22
CA TRP A 34 11.78 -17.77 15.93
C TRP A 34 13.25 -18.14 15.72
N ASN A 35 13.69 -19.32 16.19
CA ASN A 35 15.04 -19.81 15.91
C ASN A 35 15.23 -20.20 14.45
N ASP A 36 14.15 -20.51 13.73
CA ASP A 36 14.17 -20.93 12.32
C ASP A 36 14.10 -19.74 11.36
N ILE A 37 13.80 -18.54 11.87
CA ILE A 37 13.61 -17.33 11.06
C ILE A 37 14.90 -16.51 11.02
N SER A 38 15.26 -16.02 9.83
CA SER A 38 16.34 -15.03 9.64
C SER A 38 15.79 -13.60 9.58
N TYR A 39 14.70 -13.40 8.84
CA TYR A 39 14.08 -12.10 8.60
C TYR A 39 12.55 -12.19 8.56
N VAL A 40 11.90 -11.10 8.99
CA VAL A 40 10.48 -10.84 8.77
C VAL A 40 10.32 -9.75 7.71
N ILE A 41 9.59 -10.06 6.64
CA ILE A 41 9.21 -9.14 5.57
C ILE A 41 7.87 -8.50 5.95
N GLY A 42 7.88 -7.19 6.19
CA GLY A 42 6.72 -6.46 6.70
C GLY A 42 6.53 -6.65 8.21
N GLY A 43 5.29 -6.82 8.65
CA GLY A 43 4.92 -6.87 10.07
C GLY A 43 4.33 -5.56 10.62
N TYR A 44 4.35 -4.49 9.83
CA TYR A 44 3.78 -3.19 10.19
C TYR A 44 2.44 -2.97 9.49
N GLY A 45 1.35 -3.41 10.12
CA GLY A 45 -0.04 -3.01 9.80
C GLY A 45 -0.80 -3.80 8.73
N TRP A 46 -0.15 -4.35 7.71
CA TRP A 46 -0.85 -5.10 6.64
C TRP A 46 -0.63 -6.60 6.68
N LYS A 47 0.63 -7.04 6.53
CA LYS A 47 0.99 -8.45 6.44
C LYS A 47 2.44 -8.69 6.88
N ALA A 48 2.72 -9.91 7.27
CA ALA A 48 4.05 -10.44 7.54
C ALA A 48 4.31 -11.71 6.72
N ARG A 49 5.53 -11.83 6.21
CA ARG A 49 6.09 -13.06 5.65
C ARG A 49 7.45 -13.30 6.28
N PHE A 50 7.96 -14.51 6.14
CA PHE A 50 9.12 -14.97 6.90
C PHE A 50 10.15 -15.57 5.97
N MET A 51 11.43 -15.38 6.31
CA MET A 51 12.54 -16.06 5.64
C MET A 51 13.15 -17.10 6.57
N ASP A 52 13.53 -18.25 6.00
CA ASP A 52 14.23 -19.32 6.72
C ASP A 52 15.70 -18.93 7.02
N LYS A 53 16.44 -19.82 7.67
CA LYS A 53 17.87 -19.60 7.99
C LYS A 53 18.80 -19.49 6.78
N ASN A 54 18.37 -19.88 5.59
CA ASN A 54 19.13 -19.74 4.35
C ASN A 54 18.72 -18.50 3.55
N GLY A 55 17.75 -17.72 4.06
CA GLY A 55 17.28 -16.48 3.44
C GLY A 55 16.19 -16.68 2.38
N TYR A 56 15.67 -17.89 2.20
CA TYR A 56 14.55 -18.14 1.29
C TYR A 56 13.23 -17.78 1.98
N ILE A 57 12.27 -17.28 1.20
CA ILE A 57 10.91 -17.03 1.70
C ILE A 57 10.29 -18.39 2.06
N ILE A 58 9.79 -18.51 3.28
CA ILE A 58 9.11 -19.71 3.78
C ILE A 58 7.81 -19.91 3.00
N THR A 59 7.71 -21.04 2.31
CA THR A 59 6.56 -21.42 1.47
C THR A 59 6.01 -22.80 1.80
N ASP A 60 6.63 -23.52 2.74
CA ASP A 60 6.24 -24.86 3.15
C ASP A 60 6.66 -25.14 4.60
N ARG A 61 6.18 -26.25 5.16
CA ARG A 61 6.59 -26.76 6.48
C ARG A 61 8.10 -27.02 6.52
N PRO A 62 8.76 -26.87 7.69
CA PRO A 62 10.17 -27.18 7.82
C PRO A 62 10.46 -28.62 7.41
N GLY A 63 11.47 -28.82 6.56
CA GLY A 63 11.89 -30.16 6.13
C GLY A 63 10.91 -30.90 5.20
N ALA A 64 9.92 -30.22 4.61
CA ALA A 64 8.96 -30.86 3.71
C ALA A 64 9.66 -31.54 2.52
N THR A 65 9.46 -32.86 2.39
CA THR A 65 9.97 -33.66 1.26
C THR A 65 9.01 -33.61 0.06
N ILE A 66 7.70 -33.58 0.35
CA ILE A 66 6.60 -33.39 -0.60
C ILE A 66 6.02 -31.99 -0.37
N SER A 67 5.90 -31.20 -1.44
CA SER A 67 5.43 -29.82 -1.34
C SER A 67 3.94 -29.71 -0.99
N ASP A 68 3.59 -28.87 -0.03
CA ASP A 68 2.20 -28.53 0.32
C ASP A 68 1.76 -27.20 -0.33
N THR A 69 1.00 -27.30 -1.42
CA THR A 69 0.44 -26.14 -2.13
C THR A 69 -0.69 -25.42 -1.39
N ASN A 70 -1.11 -25.95 -0.23
CA ASN A 70 -2.11 -25.36 0.65
C ASN A 70 -1.53 -24.77 1.94
N TYR A 71 -0.21 -24.85 2.14
CA TYR A 71 0.46 -24.30 3.31
C TYR A 71 0.20 -22.79 3.46
N LEU A 72 -0.25 -22.36 4.64
CA LEU A 72 -0.53 -20.95 4.92
C LEU A 72 0.70 -20.29 5.56
N ASN A 73 1.29 -19.32 4.86
CA ASN A 73 2.63 -18.81 5.15
C ASN A 73 2.75 -17.28 5.15
N GLN A 74 1.67 -16.58 4.83
CA GLN A 74 1.56 -15.14 5.00
C GLN A 74 0.53 -14.84 6.07
N TYR A 75 0.94 -14.10 7.10
CA TYR A 75 0.03 -13.60 8.10
C TYR A 75 -0.48 -12.22 7.69
N ASN A 76 -1.79 -12.04 7.64
CA ASN A 76 -2.42 -10.75 7.43
C ASN A 76 -3.00 -10.24 8.76
N PHE A 77 -2.75 -8.98 9.09
CA PHE A 77 -3.34 -8.35 10.27
C PHE A 77 -4.83 -8.05 10.05
N ALA A 78 -5.60 -7.93 11.14
CA ALA A 78 -7.00 -7.56 11.06
C ALA A 78 -7.17 -6.20 10.37
N ASN A 79 -8.19 -6.08 9.54
CA ASN A 79 -8.55 -4.84 8.87
C ASN A 79 -10.06 -4.60 9.01
N PRO A 80 -10.49 -3.80 10.01
CA PRO A 80 -11.90 -3.54 10.27
C PRO A 80 -12.57 -2.73 9.16
N VAL A 81 -11.78 -2.00 8.37
CA VAL A 81 -12.30 -1.21 7.25
C VAL A 81 -12.77 -2.11 6.10
N VAL A 82 -12.03 -3.19 5.83
CA VAL A 82 -12.44 -4.23 4.87
C VAL A 82 -13.41 -5.22 5.51
N GLY A 83 -13.46 -5.28 6.85
CA GLY A 83 -14.25 -6.25 7.59
C GLY A 83 -13.62 -7.64 7.63
N LYS A 84 -12.29 -7.71 7.72
CA LYS A 84 -11.53 -8.96 7.80
C LYS A 84 -10.79 -9.07 9.13
N GLU A 85 -10.95 -10.21 9.80
CA GLU A 85 -10.14 -10.59 10.95
C GLU A 85 -8.69 -10.90 10.54
N ALA A 86 -7.79 -10.95 11.52
CA ALA A 86 -6.43 -11.41 11.28
C ALA A 86 -6.43 -12.89 10.89
N GLY A 87 -5.53 -13.29 9.98
CA GLY A 87 -5.53 -14.66 9.49
C GLY A 87 -4.39 -14.99 8.54
N TRP A 88 -4.19 -16.29 8.36
CA TRP A 88 -3.16 -16.83 7.50
C TRP A 88 -3.68 -17.06 6.07
N VAL A 89 -2.87 -16.71 5.08
CA VAL A 89 -3.16 -16.91 3.65
C VAL A 89 -1.96 -17.51 2.92
N LYS A 90 -2.21 -18.00 1.71
CA LYS A 90 -1.20 -18.59 0.83
C LYS A 90 -0.37 -17.52 0.12
N TYR A 91 0.93 -17.76 0.04
CA TYR A 91 1.85 -16.99 -0.79
C TYR A 91 2.91 -17.92 -1.37
N LYS A 92 2.80 -18.25 -2.67
CA LYS A 92 3.73 -19.19 -3.35
C LYS A 92 3.89 -20.53 -2.61
N SER A 93 2.85 -21.01 -1.93
CA SER A 93 2.88 -22.22 -1.12
C SER A 93 3.36 -23.44 -1.91
N GLY A 94 4.25 -24.24 -1.33
CA GLY A 94 4.85 -25.43 -1.94
C GLY A 94 5.96 -25.17 -2.97
N VAL A 95 6.22 -23.90 -3.34
CA VAL A 95 7.32 -23.56 -4.25
C VAL A 95 8.64 -23.61 -3.48
N LYS A 96 9.54 -24.50 -3.87
CA LYS A 96 10.84 -24.67 -3.19
C LYS A 96 11.76 -23.46 -3.44
N ASN A 97 12.52 -23.08 -2.41
CA ASN A 97 13.63 -22.12 -2.49
C ASN A 97 13.24 -20.80 -3.17
N VAL A 98 12.10 -20.20 -2.79
CA VAL A 98 11.71 -18.88 -3.30
C VAL A 98 12.71 -17.83 -2.81
N PRO A 99 13.49 -17.20 -3.70
CA PRO A 99 14.48 -16.21 -3.27
C PRO A 99 13.79 -14.94 -2.78
N TYR A 100 14.46 -14.22 -1.88
CA TYR A 100 14.15 -12.84 -1.57
C TYR A 100 14.91 -11.90 -2.49
N ASP A 101 14.19 -11.39 -3.49
CA ASP A 101 14.67 -10.44 -4.51
C ASP A 101 14.08 -9.02 -4.34
N CYS A 102 13.42 -8.77 -3.21
CA CYS A 102 12.71 -7.52 -2.96
C CYS A 102 13.60 -6.41 -2.36
N GLY A 103 14.91 -6.64 -2.25
CA GLY A 103 15.84 -5.76 -1.54
C GLY A 103 15.88 -4.33 -2.08
N GLY A 104 15.77 -4.16 -3.40
CA GLY A 104 15.80 -2.85 -4.06
C GLY A 104 14.79 -1.83 -3.54
N CYS A 105 13.61 -2.29 -3.10
CA CYS A 105 12.55 -1.42 -2.58
C CYS A 105 12.32 -1.56 -1.07
N HIS A 106 12.92 -2.56 -0.42
CA HIS A 106 12.63 -2.88 0.99
C HIS A 106 13.85 -2.68 1.92
N THR A 107 14.97 -2.14 1.41
CA THR A 107 16.21 -1.96 2.17
C THR A 107 16.91 -0.64 1.83
N THR A 108 17.90 -0.25 2.63
CA THR A 108 18.66 1.00 2.45
C THR A 108 20.08 0.70 2.00
N GLY A 109 20.53 1.39 0.95
CA GLY A 109 21.86 1.18 0.38
C GLY A 109 21.99 -0.17 -0.33
N TYR A 110 20.91 -0.61 -1.00
CA TYR A 110 20.87 -1.88 -1.73
C TYR A 110 21.91 -1.94 -2.87
N LYS A 111 22.51 -3.11 -3.03
CA LYS A 111 23.35 -3.49 -4.17
C LYS A 111 22.87 -4.85 -4.68
N PRO A 112 22.70 -5.04 -6.00
CA PRO A 112 22.18 -6.29 -6.55
C PRO A 112 23.16 -7.46 -6.42
N GLU A 113 24.44 -7.20 -6.14
CA GLU A 113 25.46 -8.23 -6.01
C GLU A 113 25.51 -8.84 -4.60
N GLY A 114 25.84 -10.13 -4.57
CA GLY A 114 26.08 -10.88 -3.35
C GLY A 114 24.81 -11.38 -2.65
N HIS A 115 25.00 -11.75 -1.39
CA HIS A 115 24.01 -12.37 -0.53
C HIS A 115 24.12 -11.75 0.86
N GLN A 116 23.11 -10.99 1.31
CA GLN A 116 23.12 -10.40 2.64
C GLN A 116 23.35 -11.48 3.70
N ASP A 117 24.26 -11.21 4.64
CA ASP A 117 24.63 -12.12 5.72
C ASP A 117 25.14 -13.51 5.25
N GLY A 118 25.55 -13.62 3.98
CA GLY A 118 25.97 -14.90 3.38
C GLY A 118 24.81 -15.86 3.08
N LEU A 119 23.56 -15.40 3.11
CA LEU A 119 22.36 -16.22 2.93
C LEU A 119 22.00 -16.34 1.45
N GLU A 120 22.19 -17.52 0.86
CA GLU A 120 22.01 -17.79 -0.58
C GLU A 120 20.62 -17.38 -1.14
N GLY A 121 19.59 -17.53 -0.30
CA GLY A 121 18.22 -17.18 -0.64
C GLY A 121 17.97 -15.69 -0.80
N ILE A 122 18.84 -14.83 -0.27
CA ILE A 122 18.74 -13.38 -0.43
C ILE A 122 19.52 -12.94 -1.66
N LYS A 123 18.88 -12.22 -2.58
CA LYS A 123 19.55 -11.61 -3.73
C LYS A 123 19.95 -10.18 -3.41
N GLY A 124 21.24 -9.90 -3.49
CA GLY A 124 21.84 -8.62 -3.19
C GLY A 124 22.23 -8.43 -1.73
N THR A 125 22.79 -7.26 -1.44
CA THR A 125 23.27 -6.82 -0.12
C THR A 125 22.75 -5.42 0.17
N TRP A 126 22.75 -5.00 1.44
CA TRP A 126 22.33 -3.66 1.83
C TRP A 126 23.11 -3.15 3.04
N ALA A 127 23.09 -1.83 3.24
CA ALA A 127 23.68 -1.21 4.43
C ALA A 127 22.78 -1.39 5.66
N GLN A 128 21.46 -1.25 5.50
CA GLN A 128 20.49 -1.40 6.60
C GLN A 128 19.19 -2.06 6.10
N PRO A 129 18.57 -2.95 6.90
CA PRO A 129 17.25 -3.49 6.58
C PRO A 129 16.17 -2.41 6.74
N GLY A 130 15.13 -2.49 5.92
CA GLY A 130 14.08 -1.48 5.87
C GLY A 130 14.52 -0.20 5.15
N ILE A 131 13.57 0.69 4.92
CA ILE A 131 13.78 2.01 4.34
C ILE A 131 14.08 2.99 5.47
N GLN A 132 15.35 3.38 5.57
CA GLN A 132 15.95 4.23 6.59
C GLN A 132 16.30 5.60 6.01
N CYS A 133 16.84 6.51 6.83
CA CYS A 133 17.10 7.91 6.47
C CYS A 133 17.82 8.06 5.12
N GLU A 134 18.87 7.26 4.90
CA GLU A 134 19.75 7.37 3.73
C GLU A 134 19.12 6.85 2.43
N ALA A 135 17.99 6.13 2.50
CA ALA A 135 17.26 5.72 1.31
C ALA A 135 16.69 6.93 0.53
N CYS A 136 16.29 7.98 1.27
CA CYS A 136 15.78 9.22 0.70
C CYS A 136 16.82 10.35 0.70
N HIS A 137 17.62 10.44 1.78
CA HIS A 137 18.56 11.54 1.99
C HIS A 137 19.98 11.26 1.49
N GLY A 138 20.24 10.06 0.96
CA GLY A 138 21.57 9.62 0.57
C GLY A 138 22.52 9.39 1.76
N PRO A 139 23.78 9.01 1.50
CA PRO A 139 24.77 8.74 2.55
C PRO A 139 25.04 9.98 3.42
N GLY A 140 24.88 9.85 4.73
CA GLY A 140 24.98 10.93 5.70
C GLY A 140 26.33 11.06 6.39
N SER A 141 27.36 10.33 5.96
CA SER A 141 28.65 10.25 6.66
C SER A 141 29.35 11.60 6.85
N LEU A 142 29.18 12.54 5.91
CA LEU A 142 29.71 13.92 6.01
C LEU A 142 28.84 14.78 6.95
N HIS A 143 27.52 14.63 6.88
CA HIS A 143 26.59 15.32 7.77
C HIS A 143 26.86 14.96 9.25
N VAL A 144 27.08 13.68 9.56
CA VAL A 144 27.38 13.25 10.94
C VAL A 144 28.67 13.90 11.49
N LYS A 145 29.67 14.14 10.63
CA LYS A 145 30.94 14.78 11.04
C LYS A 145 30.83 16.29 11.21
N ASN A 146 29.92 16.94 10.49
CA ASN A 146 29.71 18.38 10.57
C ASN A 146 28.22 18.73 10.32
N PRO A 147 27.33 18.49 11.31
CA PRO A 147 25.88 18.58 11.09
C PRO A 147 25.39 20.00 10.83
N TYR A 148 26.12 21.01 11.29
CA TYR A 148 25.80 22.42 11.07
C TYR A 148 26.35 22.96 9.74
N GLY A 149 27.44 22.39 9.23
CA GLY A 149 28.07 22.84 7.98
C GLY A 149 27.74 21.99 6.74
N VAL A 150 27.25 20.76 6.92
CA VAL A 150 26.87 19.86 5.83
C VAL A 150 25.43 19.42 6.04
N ALA A 151 24.49 19.92 5.23
CA ALA A 151 23.11 19.48 5.29
C ALA A 151 22.93 18.10 4.62
N MET A 152 21.96 17.31 5.10
CA MET A 152 21.50 16.13 4.37
C MET A 152 20.86 16.55 3.04
N LYS A 153 21.02 15.72 2.00
CA LYS A 153 20.31 15.95 0.73
C LYS A 153 18.81 15.90 0.98
N VAL A 154 18.07 16.87 0.44
CA VAL A 154 16.60 16.87 0.48
C VAL A 154 16.10 16.85 -0.95
N ASP A 155 15.50 15.73 -1.34
CA ASP A 155 14.86 15.54 -2.63
C ASP A 155 13.36 15.33 -2.38
N ARG A 156 12.55 16.19 -2.99
CA ARG A 156 11.09 16.26 -2.81
C ARG A 156 10.33 15.77 -4.03
N SER A 157 11.06 15.26 -5.03
CA SER A 157 10.50 14.76 -6.27
C SER A 157 9.60 13.55 -6.02
N ALA A 158 8.53 13.42 -6.80
CA ALA A 158 7.67 12.24 -6.79
C ALA A 158 8.44 11.02 -7.31
N GLU A 159 9.39 11.24 -8.22
CA GLU A 159 10.31 10.27 -8.79
C GLU A 159 11.11 9.54 -7.70
N LEU A 160 11.52 10.24 -6.62
CA LEU A 160 12.19 9.59 -5.49
C LEU A 160 11.28 8.54 -4.84
N CYS A 161 9.99 8.84 -4.67
CA CYS A 161 9.00 7.91 -4.13
C CYS A 161 8.71 6.77 -5.12
N GLY A 162 8.65 7.10 -6.42
CA GLY A 162 8.44 6.18 -7.54
C GLY A 162 9.53 5.12 -7.69
N LYS A 163 10.70 5.26 -7.05
CA LYS A 163 11.69 4.17 -6.99
C LYS A 163 11.17 2.89 -6.33
N CYS A 164 10.19 3.02 -5.43
CA CYS A 164 9.61 1.91 -4.67
C CYS A 164 8.10 1.83 -4.80
N HIS A 165 7.43 2.97 -4.94
CA HIS A 165 5.99 3.07 -5.18
C HIS A 165 5.65 3.01 -6.67
N ALA A 166 6.36 2.12 -7.38
CA ALA A 166 6.07 1.71 -8.74
C ALA A 166 6.38 0.22 -8.93
N ARG A 167 5.77 -0.41 -9.93
CA ARG A 167 5.98 -1.82 -10.32
C ARG A 167 6.54 -1.98 -11.73
N GLY A 168 6.27 -1.03 -12.62
CA GLY A 168 6.65 -1.20 -14.03
C GLY A 168 6.61 0.10 -14.84
N ALA A 169 6.04 0.01 -16.05
CA ALA A 169 5.84 1.17 -16.91
C ALA A 169 4.82 2.11 -16.29
N VAL A 170 5.16 3.40 -16.21
CA VAL A 170 4.35 4.41 -15.50
C VAL A 170 2.99 4.68 -16.17
N GLU A 171 2.88 4.28 -17.43
CA GLU A 171 1.67 4.35 -18.24
C GLU A 171 0.69 3.19 -17.98
N GLN A 172 1.03 2.23 -17.12
CA GLN A 172 0.21 1.06 -16.81
C GLN A 172 0.04 0.89 -15.31
N ILE A 173 -1.21 0.69 -14.87
CA ILE A 173 -1.52 0.39 -13.47
C ILE A 173 -1.91 -1.07 -13.39
N ASN A 174 -1.02 -1.92 -12.85
CA ASN A 174 -1.26 -3.35 -12.83
C ASN A 174 -2.38 -3.70 -11.85
N ALA A 175 -3.20 -4.66 -12.26
CA ALA A 175 -4.29 -5.19 -11.47
C ALA A 175 -4.27 -6.72 -11.47
N ALA A 176 -4.74 -7.30 -10.37
CA ALA A 176 -4.90 -8.73 -10.24
C ALA A 176 -5.99 -9.08 -9.21
N GLY A 177 -6.87 -10.01 -9.59
CA GLY A 177 -7.90 -10.52 -8.69
C GLY A 177 -8.88 -9.45 -8.21
N GLY A 178 -9.27 -8.54 -9.11
CA GLY A 178 -10.27 -7.49 -8.86
C GLY A 178 -9.76 -6.30 -8.06
N PHE A 179 -8.44 -6.08 -8.01
CA PHE A 179 -7.82 -4.95 -7.31
C PHE A 179 -6.59 -4.47 -8.06
N ILE A 180 -6.27 -3.18 -7.90
CA ILE A 180 -4.95 -2.65 -8.25
C ILE A 180 -3.90 -3.31 -7.35
N GLU A 181 -2.76 -3.69 -7.92
CA GLU A 181 -1.64 -4.23 -7.14
C GLU A 181 -1.06 -3.14 -6.22
N HIS A 182 -0.66 -3.52 -5.00
CA HIS A 182 -0.02 -2.56 -4.09
C HIS A 182 1.31 -1.97 -4.64
N HIS A 183 1.57 -0.72 -4.25
CA HIS A 183 2.72 0.11 -4.66
C HIS A 183 2.64 0.68 -6.08
N GLU A 184 1.44 0.94 -6.59
CA GLU A 184 1.19 1.59 -7.89
C GLU A 184 0.89 3.11 -7.75
N GLN A 185 1.12 3.71 -6.57
CA GLN A 185 0.67 5.10 -6.32
C GLN A 185 1.35 6.12 -7.24
N TYR A 186 2.57 5.84 -7.70
CA TYR A 186 3.25 6.71 -8.63
C TYR A 186 2.61 6.65 -10.01
N GLU A 187 2.29 5.45 -10.51
CA GLU A 187 1.57 5.21 -11.76
C GLU A 187 0.16 5.80 -11.73
N GLU A 188 -0.57 5.60 -10.61
CA GLU A 188 -1.90 6.19 -10.38
C GLU A 188 -1.87 7.72 -10.51
N ILE A 189 -0.95 8.39 -9.80
CA ILE A 189 -0.82 9.85 -9.86
C ILE A 189 -0.38 10.31 -11.25
N PHE A 190 0.55 9.59 -11.89
CA PHE A 190 1.09 9.93 -13.20
C PHE A 190 -0.01 10.00 -14.28
N GLN A 191 -1.04 9.16 -14.17
CA GLN A 191 -2.19 9.14 -15.07
C GLN A 191 -3.31 10.12 -14.67
N SER A 192 -3.16 10.82 -13.54
CA SER A 192 -4.14 11.79 -13.04
C SER A 192 -3.74 13.23 -13.40
N LYS A 193 -4.69 14.17 -13.23
CA LYS A 193 -4.38 15.62 -13.31
C LYS A 193 -3.38 16.08 -12.23
N HIS A 194 -3.26 15.33 -11.14
CA HIS A 194 -2.31 15.62 -10.08
C HIS A 194 -0.88 15.17 -10.39
N ARG A 195 -0.58 14.66 -11.59
CA ARG A 195 0.79 14.35 -12.03
C ARG A 195 1.77 15.53 -11.93
N ALA A 196 1.26 16.76 -11.93
CA ALA A 196 2.07 17.96 -11.75
C ALA A 196 2.46 18.23 -10.28
N LEU A 197 1.82 17.55 -9.33
CA LEU A 197 2.08 17.68 -7.90
C LEU A 197 3.12 16.65 -7.45
N GLN A 198 3.85 17.03 -6.40
CA GLN A 198 4.78 16.13 -5.72
C GLN A 198 4.05 15.38 -4.59
N CYS A 199 4.46 14.16 -4.28
CA CYS A 199 3.84 13.38 -3.19
C CYS A 199 3.84 14.15 -1.86
N VAL A 200 4.92 14.90 -1.61
CA VAL A 200 5.10 15.71 -0.38
C VAL A 200 4.25 16.98 -0.32
N ALA A 201 3.55 17.34 -1.41
CA ALA A 201 2.54 18.40 -1.37
C ALA A 201 1.38 18.00 -0.47
N CYS A 202 1.03 16.71 -0.46
CA CYS A 202 -0.05 16.17 0.37
C CYS A 202 0.49 15.40 1.58
N HIS A 203 1.59 14.65 1.48
CA HIS A 203 2.06 13.78 2.57
C HIS A 203 3.30 14.31 3.30
N ASP A 204 3.39 14.02 4.60
CA ASP A 204 4.65 14.14 5.33
C ASP A 204 5.47 12.84 5.18
N PRO A 205 6.65 12.87 4.54
CA PRO A 205 7.45 11.67 4.33
C PRO A 205 7.98 11.06 5.64
N HIS A 206 8.00 11.82 6.74
CA HIS A 206 8.47 11.34 8.05
C HIS A 206 7.35 10.79 8.94
N GLN A 207 6.09 10.93 8.53
CA GLN A 207 4.91 10.47 9.25
C GLN A 207 4.00 9.66 8.31
N GLY A 208 4.12 8.33 8.40
CA GLY A 208 3.33 7.42 7.57
C GLY A 208 1.84 7.42 7.94
N VAL A 209 0.99 7.13 6.95
CA VAL A 209 -0.48 7.17 7.07
C VAL A 209 -1.02 6.32 8.23
N ILE A 210 -0.49 5.10 8.44
CA ILE A 210 -0.97 4.26 9.55
C ILE A 210 -0.61 4.87 10.91
N ALA A 211 0.62 5.36 11.07
CA ALA A 211 1.03 6.00 12.32
C ALA A 211 0.21 7.27 12.59
N ALA A 212 -0.05 8.08 11.56
CA ALA A 212 -0.90 9.27 11.71
C ALA A 212 -2.31 8.89 12.18
N ARG A 213 -2.93 7.86 11.58
CA ARG A 213 -4.25 7.37 11.99
C ARG A 213 -4.28 6.86 13.43
N GLN A 214 -3.27 6.08 13.85
CA GLN A 214 -3.17 5.58 15.22
C GLN A 214 -3.02 6.71 16.24
N GLU A 215 -2.38 7.82 15.86
CA GLU A 215 -2.22 9.01 16.70
C GLU A 215 -3.40 10.00 16.57
N GLY A 216 -4.44 9.69 15.80
CA GLY A 216 -5.56 10.61 15.53
C GLY A 216 -5.16 11.89 14.79
N LYS A 217 -4.06 11.85 14.03
CA LYS A 217 -3.51 13.01 13.30
C LYS A 217 -3.96 13.03 11.84
N PRO A 218 -3.98 14.21 11.21
CA PRO A 218 -4.18 14.33 9.76
C PRO A 218 -3.18 13.47 8.99
N THR A 219 -3.67 12.75 7.98
CA THR A 219 -2.81 11.94 7.09
C THR A 219 -2.27 12.72 5.90
N VAL A 220 -2.77 13.95 5.71
CA VAL A 220 -2.33 14.89 4.69
C VAL A 220 -2.03 16.25 5.33
N ARG A 221 -1.17 17.03 4.66
CA ARG A 221 -0.77 18.40 5.03
C ARG A 221 -1.65 19.45 4.37
N ALA A 222 -2.26 19.09 3.25
CA ALA A 222 -3.15 19.94 2.47
C ALA A 222 -4.46 19.18 2.22
N GLU A 223 -5.56 19.81 2.58
CA GLU A 223 -6.90 19.27 2.35
C GLU A 223 -7.37 19.59 0.92
N CYS A 224 -8.16 18.70 0.32
CA CYS A 224 -8.65 18.83 -1.06
C CYS A 224 -9.33 20.18 -1.31
N GLN A 225 -10.21 20.60 -0.40
CA GLN A 225 -10.98 21.86 -0.50
C GLN A 225 -10.12 23.12 -0.51
N SER A 226 -8.84 23.05 -0.13
CA SER A 226 -7.93 24.20 -0.20
C SER A 226 -7.69 24.65 -1.65
N CYS A 227 -7.73 23.69 -2.59
CA CYS A 227 -7.64 23.96 -4.03
C CYS A 227 -9.00 23.77 -4.73
N HIS A 228 -9.79 22.79 -4.28
CA HIS A 228 -11.10 22.43 -4.84
C HIS A 228 -12.27 23.04 -4.06
N PHE A 229 -12.19 24.35 -3.79
CA PHE A 229 -13.19 25.05 -2.97
C PHE A 229 -14.58 25.12 -3.64
N GLN A 230 -14.63 25.05 -4.97
CA GLN A 230 -15.89 25.05 -5.71
C GLN A 230 -16.60 23.71 -5.56
N GLU A 231 -15.88 22.62 -5.75
CA GLU A 231 -16.36 21.25 -5.57
C GLU A 231 -16.77 21.01 -4.11
N ALA A 232 -16.02 21.56 -3.15
CA ALA A 232 -16.40 21.52 -1.74
C ALA A 232 -17.70 22.30 -1.45
N ARG A 233 -17.91 23.43 -2.13
CA ARG A 233 -19.09 24.28 -1.96
C ARG A 233 -20.33 23.70 -2.62
N TYR A 234 -20.20 23.22 -3.86
CA TYR A 234 -21.29 22.73 -4.68
C TYR A 234 -21.25 21.20 -4.70
N GLN A 235 -22.20 20.59 -4.00
CA GLN A 235 -22.39 19.14 -3.96
C GLN A 235 -23.88 18.86 -4.13
N LYS A 236 -24.22 17.98 -5.07
CA LYS A 236 -25.60 17.66 -5.45
C LYS A 236 -26.41 17.03 -4.31
N SER A 237 -25.75 16.35 -3.37
CA SER A 237 -26.41 15.66 -2.25
C SER A 237 -25.98 16.22 -0.88
N ALA A 238 -26.93 16.79 -0.15
CA ALA A 238 -26.70 17.23 1.23
C ALA A 238 -26.40 16.06 2.18
N ALA A 239 -27.02 14.89 1.97
CA ALA A 239 -26.79 13.70 2.78
C ALA A 239 -25.35 13.19 2.63
N MET A 240 -24.85 13.10 1.39
CA MET A 240 -23.46 12.73 1.15
C MET A 240 -22.51 13.79 1.72
N LYS A 241 -22.78 15.08 1.49
CA LYS A 241 -21.96 16.17 2.07
C LYS A 241 -21.80 16.07 3.59
N ALA A 242 -22.82 15.57 4.30
CA ALA A 242 -22.79 15.43 5.75
C ALA A 242 -22.11 14.14 6.26
N THR A 243 -21.90 13.13 5.41
CA THR A 243 -21.56 11.77 5.86
C THR A 243 -20.37 11.13 5.15
N VAL A 244 -19.97 11.61 3.97
CA VAL A 244 -18.84 11.07 3.21
C VAL A 244 -17.73 12.11 3.05
N ALA A 245 -16.47 11.65 3.10
CA ALA A 245 -15.32 12.47 2.81
C ALA A 245 -14.99 12.42 1.32
N CYS A 246 -14.28 13.43 0.79
CA CYS A 246 -13.85 13.47 -0.61
C CYS A 246 -13.11 12.19 -1.02
N ILE A 247 -12.27 11.66 -0.13
CA ILE A 247 -11.47 10.45 -0.34
C ILE A 247 -12.31 9.17 -0.43
N ASP A 248 -13.59 9.17 -0.04
CA ASP A 248 -14.42 7.98 -0.09
C ASP A 248 -14.84 7.66 -1.53
N CYS A 249 -15.11 8.67 -2.36
CA CYS A 249 -15.43 8.51 -3.78
C CYS A 249 -14.22 8.74 -4.69
N HIS A 250 -13.35 9.71 -4.36
CA HIS A 250 -12.23 10.11 -5.24
C HIS A 250 -10.93 9.35 -4.96
N MET A 251 -10.78 8.74 -3.78
CA MET A 251 -9.65 7.88 -3.45
C MET A 251 -10.15 6.57 -2.83
N PRO A 252 -11.07 5.84 -3.48
CA PRO A 252 -11.67 4.67 -2.89
C PRO A 252 -10.62 3.58 -2.72
N ARG A 253 -10.97 2.54 -1.97
CA ARG A 253 -10.05 1.45 -1.69
C ARG A 253 -10.08 0.46 -2.84
N ILE A 254 -9.31 0.74 -3.89
CA ILE A 254 -9.20 -0.11 -5.09
C ILE A 254 -7.95 -1.00 -5.00
N VAL A 255 -7.02 -0.69 -4.12
CA VAL A 255 -5.71 -1.33 -4.05
C VAL A 255 -5.71 -2.40 -2.96
N LYS A 256 -5.13 -3.57 -3.26
CA LYS A 256 -4.98 -4.67 -2.31
C LYS A 256 -3.52 -4.97 -1.99
N SER A 257 -3.16 -4.84 -0.71
CA SER A 257 -1.90 -5.31 -0.15
C SER A 257 -2.06 -6.63 0.58
N ALA A 258 -2.93 -6.71 1.58
CA ALA A 258 -3.17 -7.89 2.41
C ALA A 258 -4.60 -8.42 2.22
N TRP A 259 -5.59 -7.54 2.43
CA TRP A 259 -7.01 -7.87 2.37
C TRP A 259 -7.74 -7.10 1.27
N GLY A 260 -8.74 -7.76 0.71
CA GLY A 260 -9.75 -7.15 -0.14
C GLY A 260 -11.02 -7.99 -0.14
N ASP A 261 -12.13 -7.35 -0.42
CA ASP A 261 -13.44 -7.96 -0.64
C ASP A 261 -13.99 -7.44 -1.96
N ALA A 262 -13.84 -8.26 -3.01
CA ALA A 262 -14.21 -7.87 -4.37
C ALA A 262 -15.74 -7.78 -4.51
N ALA A 263 -16.49 -8.59 -3.76
CA ALA A 263 -17.95 -8.51 -3.74
C ALA A 263 -18.44 -7.19 -3.13
N LYS A 264 -17.63 -6.56 -2.27
CA LYS A 264 -17.91 -5.24 -1.67
C LYS A 264 -17.11 -4.10 -2.27
N PHE A 265 -16.38 -4.31 -3.37
CA PHE A 265 -15.55 -3.30 -4.02
C PHE A 265 -14.63 -2.54 -3.05
N THR A 266 -13.97 -3.26 -2.14
CA THR A 266 -13.06 -2.62 -1.17
C THR A 266 -11.79 -3.42 -0.92
N GLY A 267 -10.66 -2.81 -1.23
CA GLY A 267 -9.31 -3.21 -0.83
C GLY A 267 -8.90 -2.56 0.50
N ASP A 268 -7.61 -2.64 0.82
CA ASP A 268 -7.05 -2.12 2.07
C ASP A 268 -6.13 -0.90 1.90
N ILE A 269 -5.93 -0.44 0.66
CA ILE A 269 -5.19 0.77 0.32
C ILE A 269 -6.05 1.65 -0.60
N ARG A 270 -5.96 2.96 -0.40
CA ARG A 270 -6.65 3.97 -1.23
C ARG A 270 -5.87 4.22 -2.53
N ALA A 271 -6.60 4.31 -3.64
CA ALA A 271 -6.05 4.71 -4.93
C ALA A 271 -5.84 6.23 -5.03
N HIS A 272 -4.97 6.65 -5.93
CA HIS A 272 -4.62 8.04 -6.24
C HIS A 272 -5.01 8.43 -7.69
N LEU A 273 -6.21 8.02 -8.12
CA LEU A 273 -6.76 8.33 -9.46
C LEU A 273 -7.62 9.61 -9.49
N PHE A 274 -8.26 9.95 -8.36
CA PHE A 274 -9.03 11.17 -8.10
C PHE A 274 -10.27 11.40 -8.97
N ALA A 275 -10.12 11.55 -10.28
CA ALA A 275 -11.24 11.85 -11.16
C ALA A 275 -12.18 10.63 -11.28
N ILE A 276 -13.48 10.86 -11.20
CA ILE A 276 -14.50 9.81 -11.41
C ILE A 276 -14.96 9.91 -12.85
N ASP A 277 -14.99 8.78 -13.56
CA ASP A 277 -15.67 8.66 -14.84
C ASP A 277 -17.09 8.11 -14.60
N PRO A 278 -18.15 8.92 -14.75
CA PRO A 278 -19.51 8.48 -14.50
C PRO A 278 -20.00 7.43 -15.52
N GLU A 279 -19.34 7.27 -16.66
CA GLU A 279 -19.70 6.28 -17.67
C GLU A 279 -19.00 4.93 -17.44
N ALA A 280 -17.96 4.90 -16.60
CA ALA A 280 -17.21 3.68 -16.30
C ALA A 280 -17.87 2.89 -15.16
N THR A 281 -18.35 1.68 -15.46
CA THR A 281 -18.95 0.76 -14.48
C THR A 281 -18.00 -0.35 -14.00
N SER A 282 -16.79 -0.42 -14.58
CA SER A 282 -15.72 -1.35 -14.19
C SER A 282 -14.40 -0.61 -14.11
N GLN A 283 -13.69 -0.77 -13.00
CA GLN A 283 -12.36 -0.19 -12.81
C GLN A 283 -11.25 -0.87 -13.63
N PHE A 284 -11.48 -2.13 -14.02
CA PHE A 284 -10.45 -2.97 -14.64
C PHE A 284 -10.75 -3.23 -16.12
N THR A 285 -9.68 -3.43 -16.89
CA THR A 285 -9.74 -3.93 -18.26
C THR A 285 -10.44 -5.28 -18.33
N ALA A 286 -10.96 -5.65 -19.49
CA ALA A 286 -11.70 -6.91 -19.66
C ALA A 286 -10.88 -8.16 -19.31
N ASP A 287 -9.56 -8.11 -19.45
CA ASP A 287 -8.64 -9.19 -19.04
C ASP A 287 -8.24 -9.14 -17.56
N GLY A 288 -8.67 -8.10 -16.82
CA GLY A 288 -8.43 -7.90 -15.40
C GLY A 288 -6.98 -7.58 -15.04
N LYS A 289 -6.12 -7.30 -16.02
CA LYS A 289 -4.67 -7.11 -15.80
C LYS A 289 -4.29 -5.66 -15.52
N ASN A 290 -5.13 -4.70 -15.90
CA ASN A 290 -4.86 -3.28 -15.68
C ASN A 290 -6.09 -2.56 -15.14
N ALA A 291 -5.87 -1.45 -14.44
CA ALA A 291 -6.92 -0.50 -14.11
C ALA A 291 -6.96 0.67 -15.09
N ILE A 292 -8.15 1.23 -15.31
CA ILE A 292 -8.31 2.51 -16.03
C ILE A 292 -7.85 3.69 -15.17
N SER A 293 -7.55 4.83 -15.80
CA SER A 293 -6.96 6.00 -15.13
C SER A 293 -7.96 6.82 -14.30
N GLN A 294 -9.26 6.65 -14.51
CA GLN A 294 -10.32 7.29 -13.71
C GLN A 294 -10.91 6.28 -12.73
N VAL A 295 -11.49 6.77 -11.65
CA VAL A 295 -12.26 5.95 -10.72
C VAL A 295 -13.61 5.60 -11.36
N ALA A 296 -13.91 4.31 -11.47
CA ALA A 296 -15.19 3.81 -11.94
C ALA A 296 -16.25 3.76 -10.81
N LEU A 297 -17.53 3.70 -11.20
CA LEU A 297 -18.67 3.73 -10.28
C LEU A 297 -18.75 2.53 -9.32
N ASP A 298 -18.18 1.39 -9.71
CA ASP A 298 -18.07 0.20 -8.87
C ASP A 298 -17.31 0.50 -7.56
N PHE A 299 -16.16 1.18 -7.65
CA PHE A 299 -15.41 1.57 -6.45
C PHE A 299 -15.85 2.92 -5.86
N ALA A 300 -16.23 3.90 -6.69
CA ALA A 300 -16.65 5.22 -6.21
C ALA A 300 -17.98 5.17 -5.43
N CYS A 301 -18.88 4.26 -5.79
CA CYS A 301 -20.25 4.23 -5.28
C CYS A 301 -20.67 2.86 -4.73
N LYS A 302 -20.46 1.76 -5.47
CA LYS A 302 -20.97 0.44 -5.05
C LYS A 302 -20.30 -0.10 -3.79
N SER A 303 -19.12 0.41 -3.42
CA SER A 303 -18.51 0.10 -2.12
C SER A 303 -19.43 0.43 -0.91
N CYS A 304 -20.36 1.39 -1.06
CA CYS A 304 -21.43 1.65 -0.09
C CYS A 304 -22.80 1.13 -0.54
N HIS A 305 -23.10 1.19 -1.85
CA HIS A 305 -24.39 0.86 -2.45
C HIS A 305 -24.50 -0.62 -2.91
N VAL A 306 -23.90 -1.53 -2.15
CA VAL A 306 -23.97 -2.98 -2.35
C VAL A 306 -24.82 -3.63 -1.26
N GLU A 307 -25.31 -4.85 -1.49
CA GLU A 307 -26.02 -5.62 -0.48
C GLU A 307 -25.15 -5.80 0.79
N GLY A 308 -25.74 -5.52 1.95
CA GLY A 308 -25.01 -5.48 3.23
C GLY A 308 -24.00 -4.34 3.37
N GLY A 309 -24.02 -3.37 2.45
CA GLY A 309 -23.26 -2.13 2.50
C GLY A 309 -23.84 -1.11 3.47
N LYS A 310 -23.26 0.09 3.48
CA LYS A 310 -23.66 1.19 4.39
C LYS A 310 -24.78 2.06 3.85
N ALA A 311 -25.17 1.88 2.58
CA ALA A 311 -26.23 2.63 1.93
C ALA A 311 -27.19 1.69 1.18
N SER A 312 -28.37 2.21 0.83
CA SER A 312 -29.34 1.46 0.02
C SER A 312 -28.72 1.04 -1.31
N VAL A 313 -28.96 -0.19 -1.77
CA VAL A 313 -28.52 -0.66 -3.08
C VAL A 313 -29.06 0.26 -4.18
N ARG A 314 -28.25 0.52 -5.21
CA ARG A 314 -28.58 1.38 -6.36
C ARG A 314 -28.19 0.70 -7.68
N THR A 315 -28.93 0.99 -8.74
CA THR A 315 -28.57 0.53 -10.10
C THR A 315 -27.43 1.37 -10.68
N ASP A 316 -26.74 0.86 -11.70
CA ASP A 316 -25.69 1.61 -12.38
C ASP A 316 -26.21 2.93 -13.00
N GLU A 317 -27.44 2.92 -13.49
CA GLU A 317 -28.09 4.12 -14.02
C GLU A 317 -28.33 5.18 -12.93
N GLU A 318 -28.86 4.79 -11.77
CA GLU A 318 -29.04 5.72 -10.64
C GLU A 318 -27.70 6.32 -10.17
N LEU A 319 -26.64 5.50 -10.15
CA LEU A 319 -25.31 5.93 -9.73
C LEU A 319 -24.69 6.90 -10.74
N ARG A 320 -24.78 6.58 -12.05
CA ARG A 320 -24.34 7.47 -13.13
C ARG A 320 -25.07 8.81 -13.07
N ASP A 321 -26.40 8.78 -12.99
CA ASP A 321 -27.21 10.00 -12.97
C ASP A 321 -26.92 10.86 -11.74
N MET A 322 -26.57 10.25 -10.60
CA MET A 322 -26.09 10.97 -9.42
C MET A 322 -24.71 11.60 -9.66
N ALA A 323 -23.77 10.86 -10.24
CA ALA A 323 -22.40 11.31 -10.48
C ALA A 323 -22.31 12.46 -11.51
N ILE A 324 -23.16 12.42 -12.56
CA ILE A 324 -23.20 13.47 -13.58
C ILE A 324 -23.57 14.81 -12.94
N GLY A 325 -22.68 15.78 -13.12
CA GLY A 325 -22.85 17.13 -12.61
C GLY A 325 -22.87 17.22 -11.08
N TYR A 326 -22.30 16.25 -10.35
CA TYR A 326 -22.34 16.23 -8.88
C TYR A 326 -21.82 17.54 -8.24
N HIS A 327 -20.82 18.16 -8.86
CA HIS A 327 -20.23 19.44 -8.42
C HIS A 327 -20.65 20.65 -9.27
N ALA A 328 -21.68 20.51 -10.11
CA ALA A 328 -22.14 21.59 -10.96
C ALA A 328 -22.67 22.76 -10.12
N ARG A 329 -22.36 23.98 -10.54
CA ARG A 329 -22.98 25.18 -9.94
C ARG A 329 -24.49 25.17 -10.27
N PRO A 330 -25.35 25.60 -9.33
CA PRO A 330 -26.73 25.88 -9.66
C PRO A 330 -26.77 26.87 -10.83
N THR A 331 -27.56 26.57 -11.86
CA THR A 331 -27.81 27.55 -12.92
C THR A 331 -28.54 28.73 -12.28
N THR A 332 -27.94 29.92 -12.38
CA THR A 332 -28.60 31.16 -11.99
C THR A 332 -29.85 31.32 -12.84
N LYS A 333 -31.03 31.31 -12.20
CA LYS A 333 -32.27 31.80 -12.81
C LYS A 333 -32.23 33.32 -12.91
#